data_AF-A0A1B6CJV4-F1
#
_entry.id   AF-A0A1B6CJV4-F1
#
_cell.length_a   1.000
_cell.length_b   1.000
_cell.length_c   1.000
_cell.angle_alpha   90.00
_cell.angle_beta   90.00
_cell.angle_gamma   90.00
#
_symmetry.space_group_name_H-M   'P 1'
#
loop_
_entity.id
_entity.type
_entity.pdbx_description
1 polymer ?
#
loop_
_entity_poly.entity_id
_entity_poly.type
_entity_poly.pdbx_seq_one_letter_code
_entity_poly.pdbx_strand_id
1 'polypeptide(L)'
;MLCNLSEELLKKEFNRIKDECYLDHTGAALYTQSQIEMFSKDLCENLYGNPHSNNIICKNTYDLADQVRFRILQHFNTNINDYSVIFTSGATESLRIVAETFNFVGKASESHLNNHKLDEKYPIDKCDYSDKHGQFFYTLDNHTSVLGMRYTDNVGQVHCCGLSHDETFQIFSSYEIVNGCSKIYNGNSLFVY
;
A
#
# COMPACT_ATOMS: atom_id res chain seq x y z
N MET A 1 -14.18 -19.27 -31.26
CA MET A 1 -12.75 -19.62 -31.39
C MET A 1 -11.89 -18.98 -30.29
N LEU A 2 -12.18 -17.74 -29.84
CA LEU A 2 -11.42 -17.09 -28.76
C LEU A 2 -11.66 -17.65 -27.33
N CYS A 3 -12.88 -18.06 -26.96
CA CYS A 3 -13.14 -18.68 -25.64
C CYS A 3 -12.48 -20.06 -25.45
N ASN A 4 -12.36 -20.86 -26.51
CA ASN A 4 -11.74 -22.19 -26.39
C ASN A 4 -10.23 -22.08 -26.17
N LEU A 5 -9.61 -21.04 -26.74
CA LEU A 5 -8.19 -20.76 -26.55
C LEU A 5 -7.89 -20.41 -25.08
N SER A 6 -8.80 -19.71 -24.38
CA SER A 6 -8.65 -19.45 -22.94
C SER A 6 -8.79 -20.70 -22.09
N GLU A 7 -9.74 -21.60 -22.39
CA GLU A 7 -9.92 -22.81 -21.59
C GLU A 7 -8.76 -23.81 -21.72
N GLU A 8 -8.27 -24.03 -22.94
CA GLU A 8 -7.12 -24.91 -23.17
C GLU A 8 -5.85 -24.36 -22.48
N LEU A 9 -5.66 -23.04 -22.54
CA LEU A 9 -4.55 -22.37 -21.87
C LEU A 9 -4.68 -22.49 -20.34
N LEU A 10 -5.86 -22.25 -19.77
CA LEU A 10 -6.09 -22.42 -18.34
C LEU A 10 -5.84 -23.87 -17.88
N LYS A 11 -6.34 -24.86 -18.63
CA LYS A 11 -6.09 -26.28 -18.31
C LYS A 11 -4.60 -26.63 -18.35
N LYS A 12 -3.86 -26.06 -19.29
CA LYS A 12 -2.40 -26.25 -19.39
C LYS A 12 -1.67 -25.58 -18.23
N GLU A 13 -1.93 -24.30 -17.99
CA GLU A 13 -1.20 -23.49 -17.00
C GLU A 13 -1.54 -23.85 -15.54
N PHE A 14 -2.71 -24.45 -15.31
CA PHE A 14 -3.22 -24.80 -13.97
C PHE A 14 -3.56 -26.28 -13.81
N ASN A 15 -2.94 -27.17 -14.60
CA ASN A 15 -3.19 -28.64 -14.56
C ASN A 15 -3.09 -29.25 -13.14
N ARG A 16 -2.28 -28.65 -12.26
CA ARG A 16 -2.03 -29.08 -10.87
C ARG A 16 -3.24 -28.99 -9.96
N ILE A 17 -4.26 -28.21 -10.33
CA ILE A 17 -5.54 -28.12 -9.60
C ILE A 17 -6.26 -29.47 -9.62
N LYS A 18 -6.08 -30.30 -10.66
CA LYS A 18 -6.74 -31.61 -10.82
C LYS A 18 -8.26 -31.49 -10.60
N ASP A 19 -8.81 -32.22 -9.62
CA ASP A 19 -10.24 -32.28 -9.30
C ASP A 19 -10.65 -31.30 -8.18
N GLU A 20 -9.74 -30.43 -7.73
CA GLU A 20 -10.00 -29.45 -6.68
C GLU A 20 -10.61 -28.15 -7.21
N CYS A 21 -11.34 -27.42 -6.37
CA CYS A 21 -11.84 -26.08 -6.68
C CYS A 21 -11.12 -25.03 -5.83
N TYR A 22 -10.33 -24.16 -6.47
CA TYR A 22 -9.59 -23.11 -5.79
C TYR A 22 -10.43 -21.81 -5.71
N LEU A 23 -10.86 -21.45 -4.50
CA LEU A 23 -11.77 -20.32 -4.24
C LEU A 23 -11.08 -19.10 -3.60
N ASP A 24 -9.75 -19.06 -3.58
CA ASP A 24 -8.96 -17.98 -2.93
C ASP A 24 -8.22 -17.10 -3.95
N HIS A 25 -8.77 -16.98 -5.17
CA HIS A 25 -8.12 -16.20 -6.23
C HIS A 25 -7.98 -14.70 -5.90
N THR A 26 -8.86 -14.17 -5.04
CA THR A 26 -8.84 -12.78 -4.58
C THR A 26 -7.81 -12.52 -3.49
N GLY A 27 -7.48 -13.53 -2.67
CA GLY A 27 -6.46 -13.43 -1.61
C GLY A 27 -5.07 -13.80 -2.09
N ALA A 28 -4.96 -14.87 -2.90
CA ALA A 28 -3.72 -15.34 -3.47
C ALA A 28 -3.94 -15.98 -4.85
N ALA A 29 -3.74 -15.21 -5.92
CA ALA A 29 -3.82 -15.78 -7.26
C ALA A 29 -2.79 -16.91 -7.45
N LEU A 30 -3.24 -18.03 -8.04
CA LEU A 30 -2.34 -19.13 -8.42
C LEU A 30 -1.37 -18.65 -9.51
N TYR A 31 -0.10 -19.01 -9.36
CA TYR A 31 0.90 -18.82 -10.42
C TYR A 31 0.63 -19.73 -11.61
N THR A 32 1.02 -19.36 -12.81
CA THR A 32 0.93 -20.25 -13.97
C THR A 32 2.13 -21.22 -14.00
N GLN A 33 1.98 -22.38 -14.64
CA GLN A 33 3.11 -23.31 -14.81
C GLN A 33 4.25 -22.65 -15.58
N SER A 34 3.94 -21.94 -16.66
CA SER A 34 4.91 -21.19 -17.47
C SER A 34 5.67 -20.13 -16.67
N GLN A 35 5.02 -19.44 -15.72
CA GLN A 35 5.68 -18.45 -14.87
C GLN A 35 6.80 -19.09 -14.04
N ILE A 36 6.53 -20.24 -13.42
CA ILE A 36 7.51 -20.95 -12.59
C ILE A 36 8.66 -21.49 -13.43
N GLU A 37 8.35 -22.11 -14.58
CA GLU A 37 9.37 -22.65 -15.49
C GLU A 37 10.28 -21.55 -16.02
N MET A 38 9.71 -20.44 -16.49
CA MET A 38 10.47 -19.33 -17.04
C MET A 38 11.30 -18.62 -15.98
N PHE A 39 10.74 -18.36 -14.79
CA PHE A 39 11.48 -17.75 -13.68
C PHE A 39 12.64 -18.64 -13.21
N SER A 40 12.39 -19.95 -13.08
CA SER A 40 13.42 -20.90 -12.66
C SER A 40 14.54 -21.01 -13.69
N LYS A 41 14.19 -21.06 -14.97
CA LYS A 41 15.17 -21.05 -16.06
C LYS A 41 16.00 -19.78 -16.06
N ASP A 42 15.35 -18.62 -15.92
CA ASP A 42 16.01 -17.31 -15.86
C ASP A 42 17.03 -17.22 -14.72
N LEU A 43 16.67 -17.68 -13.51
CA LEU A 43 17.59 -17.74 -12.38
C LEU A 43 18.75 -18.74 -12.56
N CYS A 44 18.54 -19.84 -13.29
CA CYS A 44 19.60 -20.81 -13.57
C CYS A 44 20.57 -20.34 -14.66
N GLU A 45 20.09 -19.57 -15.63
CA GLU A 45 20.88 -19.12 -16.78
C GLU A 45 21.56 -17.76 -16.54
N ASN A 46 21.05 -16.95 -15.62
CA ASN A 46 21.56 -15.62 -15.33
C ASN A 46 22.09 -15.48 -13.91
N LEU A 47 23.14 -14.67 -13.74
CA LEU A 47 23.68 -14.32 -12.44
C LEU A 47 23.16 -12.95 -12.01
N TYR A 48 22.40 -12.92 -10.93
CA TYR A 48 21.94 -11.68 -10.30
C TYR A 48 22.76 -11.40 -9.04
N GLY A 49 23.24 -10.17 -8.92
CA GLY A 49 24.07 -9.72 -7.81
C GLY A 49 23.32 -8.74 -6.92
N ASN A 50 23.87 -8.44 -5.75
CA ASN A 50 23.34 -7.38 -4.89
C ASN A 50 23.40 -6.03 -5.65
N PRO A 51 22.27 -5.34 -5.89
CA PRO A 51 22.24 -4.09 -6.67
C PRO A 51 23.06 -2.95 -6.04
N HIS A 52 23.47 -3.07 -4.78
CA HIS A 52 24.33 -2.09 -4.11
C HIS A 52 25.83 -2.34 -4.27
N SER A 53 26.24 -3.44 -4.93
CA SER A 53 27.65 -3.75 -5.17
C SER A 53 28.14 -3.16 -6.50
N ASN A 54 29.38 -2.67 -6.52
CA ASN A 54 29.99 -2.03 -7.70
C ASN A 54 30.69 -3.04 -8.61
N ASN A 55 29.92 -3.88 -9.31
CA ASN A 55 30.45 -4.76 -10.36
C ASN A 55 29.46 -4.89 -11.54
N ILE A 56 29.94 -5.44 -12.67
CA ILE A 56 29.16 -5.54 -13.91
C ILE A 56 27.89 -6.39 -13.77
N ILE A 57 27.93 -7.45 -12.96
CA ILE A 57 26.80 -8.35 -12.71
C ILE A 57 25.69 -7.61 -11.95
N CYS A 58 26.08 -6.80 -10.97
CA CYS A 58 25.16 -5.98 -10.18
C CYS A 58 24.51 -4.88 -11.02
N LYS A 59 25.22 -4.33 -12.03
CA LYS A 59 24.64 -3.38 -12.99
C LYS A 59 23.48 -4.02 -13.77
N ASN A 60 23.63 -5.25 -14.23
CA ASN A 60 22.54 -5.95 -14.92
C ASN A 60 21.31 -6.15 -14.01
N THR A 61 21.54 -6.41 -12.72
CA THR A 61 20.45 -6.55 -11.74
C THR A 61 19.73 -5.21 -11.51
N TYR A 62 20.49 -4.11 -11.42
CA TYR A 62 19.96 -2.76 -11.32
C TYR A 62 19.13 -2.39 -12.57
N ASP A 63 19.66 -2.62 -13.77
CA ASP A 63 19.00 -2.31 -15.04
C ASP A 63 17.68 -3.10 -15.18
N LEU A 64 17.66 -4.38 -14.76
CA LEU A 64 16.45 -5.20 -14.74
C LEU A 64 15.40 -4.63 -13.77
N ALA A 65 15.80 -4.22 -12.56
CA ALA A 65 14.89 -3.61 -11.60
C ALA A 65 14.27 -2.32 -12.15
N ASP A 66 15.05 -1.48 -12.84
CA ASP A 66 14.54 -0.25 -13.48
C ASP A 66 13.56 -0.54 -14.62
N GLN A 67 13.80 -1.58 -15.42
CA GLN A 67 12.83 -2.03 -16.43
C GLN A 67 11.51 -2.50 -15.80
N VAL A 68 11.58 -3.20 -14.66
CA VAL A 68 10.38 -3.62 -13.92
C VAL A 68 9.62 -2.40 -13.40
N ARG A 69 10.31 -1.39 -12.83
CA ARG A 69 9.67 -0.14 -12.40
C ARG A 69 8.91 0.53 -13.54
N PHE A 70 9.53 0.62 -14.71
CA PHE A 70 8.90 1.22 -15.89
C PHE A 70 7.63 0.45 -16.31
N ARG A 71 7.70 -0.89 -16.35
CA ARG A 71 6.54 -1.73 -16.69
C ARG A 71 5.39 -1.58 -15.68
N ILE A 72 5.70 -1.46 -14.39
CA ILE A 72 4.69 -1.22 -13.34
C ILE A 72 4.01 0.13 -13.57
N LEU A 73 4.77 1.19 -13.79
CA LEU A 73 4.20 2.52 -14.07
C LEU A 73 3.30 2.51 -15.30
N GLN A 74 3.73 1.85 -16.38
CA GLN A 74 2.90 1.69 -17.58
C GLN A 74 1.61 0.91 -17.32
N HIS A 75 1.67 -0.17 -16.52
CA HIS A 75 0.49 -0.95 -16.15
C HIS A 75 -0.58 -0.09 -15.45
N PHE A 76 -0.14 0.84 -14.61
CA PHE A 76 -1.01 1.81 -13.93
C PHE A 76 -1.27 3.10 -14.72
N ASN A 77 -0.95 3.13 -16.02
CA ASN A 77 -1.12 4.29 -16.90
C ASN A 77 -0.48 5.58 -16.35
N THR A 78 0.71 5.47 -15.77
CA THR A 78 1.45 6.58 -15.16
C THR A 78 2.93 6.61 -15.61
N ASN A 79 3.73 7.55 -15.10
CA ASN A 79 5.12 7.77 -15.49
C ASN A 79 6.02 8.22 -14.32
N ILE A 80 7.34 8.25 -14.57
CA ILE A 80 8.37 8.52 -13.56
C ILE A 80 8.42 9.98 -13.06
N ASN A 81 7.84 10.93 -13.81
CA ASN A 81 7.78 12.33 -13.37
C ASN A 81 6.72 12.52 -12.27
N ASP A 82 5.69 11.68 -12.27
CA ASP A 82 4.56 11.79 -11.35
C ASP A 82 4.66 10.78 -10.18
N TYR A 83 5.20 9.58 -10.43
CA TYR A 83 5.25 8.49 -9.45
C TYR A 83 6.60 7.77 -9.43
N SER A 84 6.96 7.29 -8.25
CA SER A 84 8.10 6.40 -8.03
C SER A 84 7.62 4.99 -7.64
N VAL A 85 8.36 3.96 -8.07
CA VAL A 85 8.09 2.57 -7.68
C VAL A 85 9.11 2.13 -6.63
N ILE A 86 8.60 1.80 -5.45
CA ILE A 86 9.38 1.30 -4.32
C ILE A 86 9.03 -0.17 -4.13
N PHE A 87 10.03 -1.04 -4.20
CA PHE A 87 9.88 -2.46 -3.90
C PHE A 87 9.97 -2.66 -2.39
N THR A 88 8.99 -3.37 -1.84
CA THR A 88 8.94 -3.78 -0.43
C THR A 88 8.82 -5.30 -0.36
N SER A 89 8.98 -5.88 0.83
CA SER A 89 8.77 -7.30 1.08
C SER A 89 7.32 -7.75 0.92
N GLY A 90 6.37 -6.83 0.79
CA GLY A 90 4.96 -7.12 0.51
C GLY A 90 4.02 -5.98 0.91
N ALA A 91 2.72 -6.19 0.68
CA ALA A 91 1.69 -5.18 0.94
C ALA A 91 1.68 -4.67 2.39
N THR A 92 1.91 -5.56 3.37
CA THR A 92 1.98 -5.19 4.79
C THR A 92 3.11 -4.21 5.08
N GLU A 93 4.31 -4.42 4.52
CA GLU A 93 5.43 -3.50 4.72
C GLU A 93 5.18 -2.18 3.99
N SER A 94 4.60 -2.21 2.79
CA SER A 94 4.19 -0.98 2.09
C SER A 94 3.23 -0.13 2.92
N LEU A 95 2.18 -0.75 3.47
CA LEU A 95 1.20 -0.07 4.32
C LEU A 95 1.84 0.45 5.61
N ARG A 96 2.75 -0.32 6.21
CA ARG A 96 3.50 0.13 7.38
C ARG A 96 4.32 1.39 7.10
N ILE A 97 5.05 1.43 5.98
CA ILE A 97 5.83 2.62 5.59
C ILE A 97 4.90 3.82 5.42
N VAL A 98 3.75 3.66 4.77
CA VAL A 98 2.76 4.75 4.64
C VAL A 98 2.30 5.21 6.02
N ALA A 99 1.91 4.29 6.91
CA ALA A 99 1.48 4.61 8.27
C ALA A 99 2.55 5.37 9.07
N GLU A 100 3.80 4.92 9.01
CA GLU A 100 4.93 5.51 9.75
C GLU A 100 5.35 6.88 9.21
N THR A 101 5.10 7.17 7.93
CA THR A 101 5.58 8.40 7.26
C THR A 101 4.49 9.44 6.97
N PHE A 102 3.21 9.07 7.10
CA PHE A 102 2.11 9.98 6.78
C PHE A 102 2.06 11.19 7.73
N ASN A 103 2.07 12.40 7.17
CA ASN A 103 2.04 13.62 7.97
C ASN A 103 0.61 13.99 8.41
N PHE A 104 0.21 13.56 9.61
CA PHE A 104 -1.10 13.91 10.18
C PHE A 104 -1.20 15.36 10.69
N VAL A 105 -0.08 16.06 10.87
CA VAL A 105 -0.04 17.40 11.47
C VAL A 105 -0.32 18.50 10.45
N GLY A 106 -0.02 18.27 9.17
CA GLY A 106 -0.20 19.26 8.10
C GLY A 106 0.88 20.36 8.10
N LYS A 107 1.11 20.97 6.93
CA LYS A 107 2.23 21.93 6.70
C LYS A 107 2.13 23.21 7.52
N ALA A 108 0.94 23.63 7.93
CA ALA A 108 0.74 24.86 8.71
C ALA A 108 1.32 24.73 10.13
N SER A 109 1.29 23.53 10.71
CA SER A 109 1.64 23.27 12.10
C SER A 109 3.08 22.81 12.32
N GLU A 110 3.80 22.39 11.27
CA GLU A 110 5.25 22.12 11.32
C GLU A 110 6.06 23.36 11.74
N SER A 111 5.59 24.56 11.39
CA SER A 111 6.21 25.83 11.79
C SER A 111 6.22 26.09 13.32
N HIS A 112 5.36 25.41 14.08
CA HIS A 112 5.24 25.56 15.53
C HIS A 112 5.93 24.44 16.34
N LEU A 113 6.27 23.29 15.72
CA LEU A 113 6.91 22.18 16.44
C LEU A 113 8.41 22.36 16.66
N ASN A 114 9.07 23.27 15.93
CA ASN A 114 10.51 23.53 16.10
C ASN A 114 10.88 24.16 17.46
N ASN A 115 9.89 24.48 18.33
CA ASN A 115 10.12 25.10 19.64
C ASN A 115 9.60 24.29 20.84
N HIS A 116 9.04 23.10 20.66
CA HIS A 116 8.65 22.26 21.80
C HIS A 116 9.45 20.95 21.79
N LYS A 117 10.38 20.85 22.74
CA LYS A 117 10.89 19.55 23.19
C LYS A 117 9.69 18.69 23.56
N LEU A 118 9.67 17.46 23.04
CA LEU A 118 8.77 16.39 23.47
C LEU A 118 8.99 16.17 24.97
N ASP A 119 8.11 16.71 25.81
CA ASP A 119 8.08 16.36 27.22
C ASP A 119 7.47 14.95 27.34
N GLU A 120 8.30 13.99 27.78
CA GLU A 120 8.01 12.55 28.00
C GLU A 120 6.92 12.27 29.09
N LYS A 121 5.97 13.17 29.33
CA LYS A 121 5.13 13.09 30.54
C LYS A 121 3.64 13.30 30.29
N TYR A 122 3.06 12.59 29.32
CA TYR A 122 1.60 12.45 29.26
C TYR A 122 1.18 10.99 29.00
N PRO A 123 0.43 10.37 29.94
CA PRO A 123 -0.12 9.02 29.76
C PRO A 123 -1.24 9.01 28.72
N ILE A 124 -1.35 7.86 28.05
CA ILE A 124 -2.11 7.56 26.81
C ILE A 124 -3.63 7.86 26.89
N ASP A 125 -4.20 8.13 28.06
CA ASP A 125 -5.65 8.20 28.25
C ASP A 125 -6.27 9.62 28.25
N LYS A 126 -5.50 10.67 27.96
CA LYS A 126 -6.05 12.04 27.82
C LYS A 126 -5.31 12.85 26.77
N CYS A 127 -5.39 12.43 25.51
CA CYS A 127 -5.08 13.32 24.40
C CYS A 127 -6.21 14.35 24.30
N ASP A 128 -5.95 15.58 24.71
CA ASP A 128 -6.81 16.72 24.39
C ASP A 128 -6.79 16.82 22.86
N TYR A 129 -7.87 16.37 22.19
CA TYR A 129 -8.02 16.31 20.74
C TYR A 129 -8.07 17.73 20.16
N SER A 130 -6.92 18.40 20.18
CA SER A 130 -6.77 19.72 19.59
C SER A 130 -7.00 19.61 18.09
N ASP A 131 -7.64 20.62 17.50
CA ASP A 131 -7.93 20.80 16.06
C ASP A 131 -6.67 20.80 15.13
N LYS A 132 -5.53 20.29 15.61
CA LYS A 132 -4.20 20.33 15.01
C LYS A 132 -3.72 19.01 14.41
N HIS A 133 -4.32 17.87 14.76
CA HIS A 133 -3.95 16.56 14.21
C HIS A 133 -5.09 15.98 13.36
N GLY A 134 -4.75 15.43 12.21
CA GLY A 134 -5.69 14.70 11.37
C GLY A 134 -6.00 13.32 11.95
N GLN A 135 -6.84 12.57 11.25
CA GLN A 135 -7.36 11.29 11.72
C GLN A 135 -7.04 10.15 10.75
N PHE A 136 -7.01 8.93 11.26
CA PHE A 136 -6.88 7.71 10.46
C PHE A 136 -8.24 7.01 10.34
N PHE A 137 -8.74 6.89 9.13
CA PHE A 137 -10.00 6.22 8.80
C PHE A 137 -9.72 4.94 8.02
N TYR A 138 -10.45 3.87 8.32
CA TYR A 138 -10.34 2.61 7.61
C TYR A 138 -11.69 1.89 7.62
N THR A 139 -11.96 1.07 6.62
CA THR A 139 -13.13 0.20 6.65
C THR A 139 -12.89 -1.04 7.53
N LEU A 140 -13.93 -1.50 8.23
CA LEU A 140 -13.84 -2.64 9.16
C LEU A 140 -13.61 -3.99 8.48
N ASP A 141 -13.94 -4.08 7.20
CA ASP A 141 -13.79 -5.25 6.32
C ASP A 141 -12.41 -5.32 5.63
N ASN A 142 -11.53 -4.35 5.89
CA ASN A 142 -10.18 -4.33 5.35
C ASN A 142 -9.34 -5.55 5.76
N HIS A 143 -8.34 -5.86 4.93
CA HIS A 143 -7.32 -6.86 5.27
C HIS A 143 -6.61 -6.51 6.58
N THR A 144 -6.19 -7.54 7.33
CA THR A 144 -5.56 -7.39 8.65
C THR A 144 -4.33 -6.48 8.66
N SER A 145 -3.63 -6.36 7.52
CA SER A 145 -2.52 -5.42 7.33
C SER A 145 -2.93 -3.96 7.53
N VAL A 146 -4.12 -3.55 7.07
CA VAL A 146 -4.64 -2.18 7.28
C VAL A 146 -5.00 -1.98 8.75
N LEU A 147 -5.65 -2.96 9.37
CA LEU A 147 -5.95 -2.92 10.80
C LEU A 147 -4.68 -2.81 11.66
N GLY A 148 -3.59 -3.40 11.18
CA GLY A 148 -2.25 -3.34 11.78
C GLY A 148 -1.63 -1.94 11.73
N MET A 149 -1.98 -1.09 10.76
CA MET A 149 -1.46 0.28 10.65
C MET A 149 -1.73 1.11 11.91
N ARG A 150 -2.82 0.82 12.64
CA ARG A 150 -3.20 1.50 13.90
C ARG A 150 -2.14 1.42 14.99
N TYR A 151 -1.27 0.42 14.93
CA TYR A 151 -0.28 0.14 15.95
C TYR A 151 1.12 0.66 15.59
N THR A 152 1.28 1.38 14.47
CA THR A 152 2.53 2.09 14.21
C THR A 152 2.62 3.34 15.08
N ASP A 153 3.83 3.77 15.43
CA ASP A 153 4.04 4.89 16.34
C ASP A 153 3.30 6.16 15.88
N ASN A 154 3.30 6.44 14.57
CA ASN A 154 2.71 7.64 14.02
C ASN A 154 1.17 7.59 14.01
N VAL A 155 0.58 6.47 13.58
CA VAL A 155 -0.89 6.32 13.56
C VAL A 155 -1.45 6.14 14.98
N GLY A 156 -0.71 5.47 15.86
CA GLY A 156 -1.10 5.28 17.26
C GLY A 156 -1.21 6.58 18.07
N GLN A 157 -0.67 7.68 17.54
CA GLN A 157 -0.79 9.03 18.11
C GLN A 157 -2.02 9.81 17.64
N VAL A 158 -2.80 9.28 16.68
CA VAL A 158 -4.00 9.94 16.15
C VAL A 158 -5.27 9.14 16.39
N HIS A 159 -6.42 9.81 16.30
CA HIS A 159 -7.71 9.15 16.39
C HIS A 159 -7.90 8.18 15.20
N CYS A 160 -8.17 6.92 15.52
CA CYS A 160 -8.43 5.85 14.55
C CYS A 160 -9.92 5.53 14.51
N CYS A 161 -10.58 5.76 13.38
CA CYS A 161 -12.00 5.51 13.18
C CYS A 161 -12.21 4.37 12.18
N GLY A 162 -12.77 3.27 12.66
CA GLY A 162 -13.20 2.15 11.82
C GLY A 162 -14.64 2.38 11.35
N LEU A 163 -14.87 2.31 10.04
CA LEU A 163 -16.16 2.52 9.42
C LEU A 163 -16.68 1.22 8.81
N SER A 164 -17.95 0.91 8.98
CA SER A 164 -18.60 -0.13 8.18
C SER A 164 -18.71 0.29 6.71
N HIS A 165 -18.99 -0.68 5.84
CA HIS A 165 -19.26 -0.42 4.43
C HIS A 165 -20.41 0.59 4.24
N ASP A 166 -21.50 0.41 5.00
CA ASP A 166 -22.69 1.27 4.92
C ASP A 166 -22.38 2.70 5.39
N GLU A 167 -21.65 2.86 6.50
CA GLU A 167 -21.23 4.19 6.98
C GLU A 167 -20.32 4.88 5.97
N THR A 168 -19.36 4.13 5.40
CA THR A 168 -18.43 4.63 4.38
C THR A 168 -19.18 5.09 3.13
N PHE A 169 -20.11 4.27 2.63
CA PHE A 169 -20.91 4.59 1.46
C PHE A 169 -21.84 5.78 1.72
N GLN A 170 -22.45 5.87 2.90
CA GLN A 170 -23.26 7.01 3.31
C GLN A 170 -22.43 8.29 3.31
N ILE A 171 -21.24 8.29 3.94
CA ILE A 171 -20.33 9.45 4.01
C ILE A 171 -19.94 9.94 2.60
N PHE A 172 -19.54 9.03 1.70
CA PHE A 172 -19.14 9.42 0.35
C PHE A 172 -20.32 9.77 -0.57
N SER A 173 -21.52 9.23 -0.30
CA SER A 173 -22.73 9.52 -1.06
C SER A 173 -23.45 10.77 -0.57
N SER A 174 -23.25 11.16 0.69
CA SER A 174 -23.70 12.44 1.23
C SER A 174 -22.81 13.56 0.68
N TYR A 175 -22.96 13.86 -0.61
CA TYR A 175 -22.37 15.04 -1.23
C TYR A 175 -23.17 16.28 -0.82
N GLU A 176 -23.19 16.58 0.48
CA GLU A 176 -23.42 17.96 0.89
C GLU A 176 -22.08 18.67 0.71
N ILE A 177 -21.97 19.49 -0.34
CA ILE A 177 -21.00 20.57 -0.32
C ILE A 177 -21.29 21.31 0.98
N VAL A 178 -20.44 21.14 1.98
CA VAL A 178 -20.53 21.89 3.22
C VAL A 178 -20.09 23.33 2.89
N ASN A 179 -20.98 24.05 2.20
CA ASN A 179 -20.94 25.49 2.02
C ASN A 179 -21.18 26.12 3.39
N GLY A 180 -20.18 26.06 4.27
CA GLY A 180 -20.28 26.68 5.59
C GLY A 180 -19.40 26.14 6.72
N CYS A 181 -18.68 25.02 6.58
CA CYS A 181 -17.79 24.57 7.65
C CYS A 181 -16.40 25.20 7.46
N SER A 182 -16.26 26.42 7.97
CA SER A 182 -15.01 27.17 8.06
C SER A 182 -14.08 26.69 9.18
N LYS A 183 -14.26 25.47 9.70
CA LYS A 183 -13.23 24.83 10.53
C LYS A 183 -12.24 24.14 9.62
N ILE A 184 -11.21 24.89 9.22
CA ILE A 184 -10.01 24.34 8.63
C ILE A 184 -9.33 23.53 9.73
N TYR A 185 -9.54 22.22 9.72
CA TYR A 185 -8.70 21.30 10.49
C TYR A 185 -7.29 21.41 9.93
N ASN A 186 -6.30 21.68 10.79
CA ASN A 186 -4.93 21.93 10.31
C ASN A 186 -4.18 20.64 9.91
N GLY A 187 -4.68 19.48 10.30
CA GLY A 187 -4.05 18.18 10.03
C GLY A 187 -4.57 17.48 8.77
N ASN A 188 -3.72 16.63 8.18
CA ASN A 188 -4.13 15.76 7.07
C ASN A 188 -4.71 14.46 7.63
N SER A 189 -5.85 14.01 7.09
CA SER A 189 -6.42 12.71 7.44
C SER A 189 -6.11 11.67 6.37
N LEU A 190 -5.93 10.41 6.78
CA LEU A 190 -5.65 9.28 5.91
C LEU A 190 -6.84 8.32 5.94
N PHE A 191 -7.44 8.05 4.78
CA PHE A 191 -8.45 7.00 4.62
C PHE A 191 -7.86 5.82 3.84
N VAL A 192 -8.04 4.60 4.33
CA VAL A 192 -7.56 3.36 3.70
C VAL A 192 -8.71 2.38 3.49
N TYR A 193 -8.81 1.82 2.29
CA TYR A 193 -9.82 0.85 1.85
C TYR A 193 -9.18 -0.25 1.00
#